data_AF-A0A4Q2X456-F1
#
_entry.id   AF-A0A4Q2X456-F1
#
_cell.length_a   1.000
_cell.length_b   1.000
_cell.length_c   1.000
_cell.angle_alpha   90.00
_cell.angle_beta   90.00
_cell.angle_gamma   90.00
#
_symmetry.space_group_name_H-M   'P 1'
#
loop_
_entity.id
_entity.type
_entity.pdbx_description
1 polymer ?
#
loop_
_entity_poly.entity_id
_entity_poly.type
_entity_poly.pdbx_seq_one_letter_code
_entity_poly.pdbx_strand_id
1 'polypeptide(L)'
;TVTVDLGKVQPVHAIGYGTPDVGATKTIAVSVSEDGTNFTEVGRNAFPQKRSATALARFAVKNARYIRATFVDQHPAQDQYGPNYGFLSEIEAYAPEAK
;
A
#
# COMPACT_ATOMS: atom_id res chain seq x y z
N THR A 1 -3.04 2.78 9.49
CA THR A 1 -1.99 2.61 8.46
C THR A 1 -1.20 1.36 8.79
N VAL A 2 -0.46 0.82 7.83
CA VAL A 2 0.52 -0.26 8.05
C VAL A 2 1.86 0.21 7.49
N THR A 3 2.95 0.04 8.23
CA THR A 3 4.31 0.39 7.78
C THR A 3 5.20 -0.84 7.79
N VAL A 4 5.88 -1.10 6.68
CA VAL A 4 6.86 -2.18 6.51
C VAL A 4 8.26 -1.58 6.55
N ASP A 5 9.14 -2.14 7.38
CA ASP A 5 10.59 -1.83 7.39
C ASP A 5 11.31 -2.88 6.53
N LEU A 6 12.02 -2.42 5.50
CA LEU A 6 12.83 -3.25 4.60
C LEU A 6 14.17 -3.68 5.23
N GLY A 7 14.46 -3.23 6.45
CA GLY A 7 15.68 -3.53 7.21
C GLY A 7 16.85 -2.59 6.90
N LYS A 8 16.89 -2.02 5.69
CA LYS A 8 17.90 -1.05 5.24
C LYS A 8 17.34 -0.10 4.18
N VAL A 9 18.01 1.03 3.99
CA VAL A 9 17.75 1.91 2.84
C VAL A 9 18.21 1.20 1.57
N GLN A 10 17.31 1.08 0.59
CA GLN A 10 17.58 0.45 -0.70
C GLN A 10 16.75 1.06 -1.84
N PRO A 11 17.18 0.94 -3.10
CA PRO A 11 16.42 1.46 -4.23
C PRO A 11 15.14 0.65 -4.47
N VAL A 12 14.02 1.34 -4.65
CA VAL A 12 12.69 0.79 -4.97
C VAL A 12 12.11 1.59 -6.14
N HIS A 13 11.39 0.92 -7.04
CA HIS A 13 10.78 1.55 -8.21
C HIS A 13 9.30 1.19 -8.42
N ALA A 14 8.81 0.18 -7.71
CA ALA A 14 7.39 -0.14 -7.70
C ALA A 14 6.95 -0.73 -6.36
N ILE A 15 5.67 -0.52 -6.05
CA ILE A 15 4.98 -1.14 -4.90
C ILE A 15 3.72 -1.83 -5.41
N GLY A 16 3.65 -3.15 -5.19
CA GLY A 16 2.43 -3.95 -5.37
C GLY A 16 1.62 -3.96 -4.09
N TYR A 17 0.30 -3.85 -4.19
CA TYR A 17 -0.60 -3.89 -3.04
C TYR A 17 -2.00 -4.32 -3.45
N GLY A 18 -2.68 -5.05 -2.58
CA GLY A 18 -3.97 -5.64 -2.90
C GLY A 18 -4.94 -5.70 -1.73
N THR A 19 -6.20 -5.91 -2.05
CA THR A 19 -7.29 -6.12 -1.09
C THR A 19 -7.89 -7.51 -1.28
N PRO A 20 -8.35 -8.17 -0.20
CA PRO A 20 -9.10 -9.40 -0.31
C PRO A 20 -10.53 -9.14 -0.84
N ASP A 21 -11.30 -10.21 -1.02
CA ASP A 21 -12.71 -10.18 -1.43
C ASP A 21 -13.70 -10.00 -0.27
N VAL A 22 -13.22 -9.61 0.92
CA VAL A 22 -14.02 -9.41 2.14
C VAL A 22 -13.95 -7.97 2.64
N GLY A 23 -14.99 -7.54 3.35
CA GLY A 23 -15.02 -6.22 3.96
C GLY A 23 -15.03 -5.09 2.93
N ALA A 24 -14.75 -3.87 3.37
CA ALA A 24 -15.00 -2.66 2.57
C ALA A 24 -13.78 -1.72 2.52
N THR A 25 -12.58 -2.25 2.28
CA THR A 25 -11.43 -1.39 2.00
C THR A 25 -11.68 -0.58 0.73
N LYS A 26 -11.47 0.75 0.80
CA LYS A 26 -11.63 1.65 -0.35
C LYS A 26 -10.29 2.06 -0.93
N THR A 27 -9.86 3.28 -0.59
CA THR A 27 -8.70 3.93 -1.17
C THR A 27 -7.48 3.62 -0.31
N ILE A 28 -6.48 2.98 -0.91
CA ILE A 28 -5.15 2.81 -0.29
C ILE A 28 -4.19 3.75 -1.01
N ALA A 29 -3.48 4.58 -0.24
CA ALA A 29 -2.30 5.30 -0.69
C ALA A 29 -1.05 4.57 -0.19
N VAL A 30 -0.06 4.40 -1.07
CA VAL A 30 1.25 3.84 -0.73
C VAL A 30 2.31 4.93 -0.78
N SER A 31 3.15 4.97 0.25
CA SER A 31 4.20 5.97 0.41
C SER A 31 5.53 5.32 0.79
N VAL A 32 6.64 5.98 0.47
CA VAL A 32 7.99 5.55 0.84
C VAL A 32 8.69 6.57 1.74
N SER A 33 9.63 6.10 2.55
CA SER A 33 10.47 6.92 3.43
C SER A 33 11.83 6.26 3.67
N GLU A 34 12.89 7.05 3.82
CA GLU A 34 14.20 6.56 4.28
C GLU A 34 14.31 6.56 5.82
N ASP A 35 13.62 7.48 6.48
CA ASP A 35 13.79 7.79 7.91
C ASP A 35 12.63 7.32 8.80
N GLY A 36 11.52 6.86 8.20
CA GLY A 36 10.35 6.37 8.94
C GLY A 36 9.46 7.48 9.50
N THR A 37 9.73 8.74 9.15
CA THR A 37 8.99 9.92 9.60
C THR A 37 8.44 10.73 8.42
N ASN A 38 9.27 11.03 7.42
CA ASN A 38 8.91 11.80 6.23
C ASN A 38 8.52 10.85 5.10
N PHE A 39 7.22 10.77 4.81
CA PHE A 39 6.69 9.88 3.78
C PHE A 39 6.30 10.65 2.52
N THR A 40 6.73 10.13 1.36
CA THR A 40 6.31 10.62 0.05
C THR A 40 5.32 9.63 -0.56
N GLU A 41 4.11 10.05 -0.89
CA GLU A 41 3.15 9.23 -1.64
C GLU A 41 3.71 8.93 -3.04
N VAL A 42 3.65 7.65 -3.42
CA VAL A 42 4.14 7.16 -4.73
C VAL A 42 3.06 6.42 -5.51
N GLY A 43 1.88 6.20 -4.91
CA GLY A 43 0.73 5.65 -5.61
C GLY A 43 -0.53 5.67 -4.76
N ARG A 44 -1.66 5.58 -5.44
CA ARG A 44 -3.00 5.56 -4.85
C ARG A 44 -3.94 4.76 -5.73
N ASN A 45 -4.75 3.92 -5.13
CA ASN A 45 -5.79 3.18 -5.84
C ASN A 45 -7.07 3.07 -5.01
N ALA A 46 -8.21 3.27 -5.67
CA ALA A 46 -9.52 2.97 -5.10
C ALA A 46 -9.90 1.53 -5.51
N PHE A 47 -10.02 0.64 -4.54
CA PHE A 47 -10.35 -0.76 -4.79
C PHE A 47 -11.87 -0.98 -4.90
N PRO A 48 -12.30 -1.97 -5.71
CA PRO A 48 -13.70 -2.38 -5.75
C PRO A 48 -14.10 -3.07 -4.43
N GLN A 49 -15.36 -2.91 -4.03
CA GLN A 49 -15.92 -3.60 -2.87
C GLN A 49 -16.14 -5.10 -3.18
N LYS A 50 -15.95 -5.97 -2.18
CA LYS A 50 -16.21 -7.44 -2.25
C LYS A 50 -15.53 -8.13 -3.43
N ARG A 51 -14.35 -7.66 -3.81
CA ARG A 51 -13.60 -8.23 -4.92
C ARG A 51 -12.12 -8.12 -4.63
N SER A 52 -11.44 -9.26 -4.74
CA SER A 52 -9.99 -9.26 -4.70
C SER A 52 -9.43 -8.51 -5.90
N ALA A 53 -8.50 -7.61 -5.62
CA ALA A 53 -7.89 -6.77 -6.63
C ALA A 53 -6.52 -6.31 -6.16
N THR A 54 -5.63 -6.11 -7.13
CA THR A 54 -4.26 -5.66 -6.91
C THR A 54 -4.00 -4.38 -7.71
N ALA A 55 -3.09 -3.56 -7.22
CA ALA A 55 -2.62 -2.36 -7.87
C ALA A 55 -1.09 -2.32 -7.81
N LEU A 56 -0.48 -1.75 -8.85
CA LEU A 56 0.96 -1.57 -8.93
C LEU A 56 1.27 -0.09 -9.11
N ALA A 57 1.84 0.52 -8.08
CA ALA A 57 2.36 1.87 -8.14
C ALA A 57 3.77 1.84 -8.74
N ARG A 58 3.94 2.32 -9.97
CA ARG A 58 5.25 2.48 -10.61
C ARG A 58 5.72 3.93 -10.49
N PHE A 59 6.99 4.14 -10.16
CA PHE A 59 7.57 5.46 -9.95
C PHE A 59 9.06 5.46 -10.31
N ALA A 60 9.64 6.66 -10.49
CA ALA A 60 11.08 6.80 -10.65
C ALA A 60 11.81 6.24 -9.43
N VAL A 61 12.97 5.59 -9.63
CA VAL A 61 13.74 4.94 -8.55
C VAL A 61 13.94 5.91 -7.38
N LYS A 62 13.55 5.47 -6.18
CA LYS A 62 13.73 6.18 -4.92
C LYS A 62 14.42 5.27 -3.92
N ASN A 63 15.31 5.83 -3.11
CA ASN A 63 15.79 5.13 -1.93
C ASN A 63 14.68 5.10 -0.87
N ALA A 64 14.49 3.94 -0.27
CA ALA A 64 13.50 3.74 0.77
C ALA A 64 13.97 2.67 1.76
N ARG A 65 13.65 2.86 3.04
CA ARG A 65 13.69 1.82 4.07
C ARG A 65 12.29 1.43 4.51
N TYR A 66 11.35 2.37 4.49
CA TYR A 66 9.99 2.17 4.94
C TYR A 66 9.00 2.33 3.81
N ILE A 67 8.03 1.42 3.77
CA ILE A 67 6.85 1.52 2.90
C ILE A 67 5.62 1.63 3.80
N ARG A 68 4.71 2.56 3.50
CA ARG A 68 3.48 2.75 4.27
C ARG A 68 2.26 2.61 3.37
N ALA A 69 1.34 1.73 3.76
CA ALA A 69 -0.03 1.71 3.26
C ALA A 69 -0.94 2.52 4.19
N THR A 70 -1.65 3.49 3.60
CA THR A 70 -2.62 4.34 4.29
C THR A 70 -4.02 4.09 3.73
N PHE A 71 -4.93 3.66 4.59
CA PHE A 71 -6.35 3.54 4.28
C PHE A 71 -6.97 4.94 4.37
N VAL A 72 -7.15 5.59 3.22
CA VAL A 72 -7.48 7.01 3.12
C VAL A 72 -8.98 7.26 3.32
N ASP A 73 -9.79 6.36 2.77
CA ASP A 73 -11.24 6.44 2.84
C ASP A 73 -11.81 5.20 3.52
N GLN A 74 -13.02 5.34 4.04
CA GLN A 74 -13.85 4.24 4.52
C GLN A 74 -15.08 4.05 3.62
N HIS A 75 -15.57 2.81 3.59
CA HIS A 75 -16.92 2.50 3.12
C HIS A 75 -17.84 2.24 4.33
N PRO A 76 -19.17 2.25 4.13
CA PRO A 76 -20.10 1.74 5.13
C PRO A 76 -19.75 0.30 5.56
N ALA A 77 -20.21 -0.09 6.75
CA ALA A 77 -20.06 -1.46 7.25
C ALA A 77 -20.49 -2.49 6.20
N GLN A 78 -19.73 -3.57 6.07
CA GLN A 78 -19.97 -4.62 5.10
C GLN A 78 -19.55 -5.98 5.65
N ASP A 79 -20.31 -7.00 5.27
CA ASP A 79 -20.23 -8.33 5.89
C ASP A 79 -20.37 -8.21 7.42
N GLN A 80 -19.45 -8.79 8.18
CA GLN A 80 -19.38 -8.66 9.64
C GLN A 80 -18.43 -7.54 10.10
N TYR A 81 -17.89 -6.74 9.17
CA TYR A 81 -16.86 -5.74 9.45
C TYR A 81 -17.44 -4.32 9.45
N GLY A 82 -17.17 -3.59 10.53
CA GLY A 82 -17.54 -2.19 10.66
C GLY A 82 -16.73 -1.27 9.72
N PRO A 83 -17.10 0.03 9.62
CA PRO A 83 -16.46 0.99 8.71
C PRO A 83 -14.99 1.29 9.04
N ASN A 84 -14.53 0.92 10.24
CA ASN A 84 -13.16 1.15 10.70
C ASN A 84 -12.16 0.04 10.33
N TYR A 85 -12.62 -1.03 9.68
CA TYR A 85 -11.73 -2.10 9.24
C TYR A 85 -11.05 -1.71 7.92
N GLY A 86 -9.73 -1.90 7.86
CA GLY A 86 -8.94 -1.82 6.64
C GLY A 86 -8.25 -3.16 6.37
N PHE A 87 -8.35 -3.65 5.15
CA PHE A 87 -7.83 -4.94 4.71
C PHE A 87 -6.76 -4.76 3.64
N LEU A 88 -5.72 -5.55 3.75
CA LEU A 88 -4.62 -5.66 2.80
C LEU A 88 -4.35 -7.16 2.63
N SER A 89 -4.33 -7.66 1.39
CA SER A 89 -3.93 -9.05 1.10
C SER A 89 -2.42 -9.16 0.95
N GLU A 90 -1.78 -8.12 0.40
CA GLU A 90 -0.36 -8.10 0.08
C GLU A 90 0.20 -6.67 0.08
N ILE A 91 1.50 -6.57 0.35
CA ILE A 91 2.32 -5.41 0.05
C ILE A 91 3.70 -5.88 -0.37
N GLU A 92 4.13 -5.44 -1.54
CA GLU A 92 5.31 -5.96 -2.22
C GLU A 92 6.20 -4.79 -2.64
N ALA A 93 7.49 -4.89 -2.36
CA ALA A 93 8.49 -3.90 -2.75
C ALA A 93 9.34 -4.44 -3.89
N TYR A 94 9.42 -3.71 -5.00
CA TYR A 94 10.20 -4.13 -6.16
C TYR A 94 11.44 -3.25 -6.35
N ALA A 95 12.62 -3.87 -6.24
CA ALA A 95 13.90 -3.25 -6.60
C ALA A 95 14.00 -3.05 -8.12
N PRO A 96 14.71 -2.01 -8.62
CA PRO A 96 14.93 -1.86 -10.05
C PRO A 96 15.71 -3.06 -10.61
N GLU A 97 15.49 -3.37 -11.89
CA GLU A 97 16.29 -4.40 -12.58
C GLU A 97 17.78 -4.07 -12.44
N ALA A 98 18.58 -5.08 -12.08
CA ALA A 98 20.03 -4.94 -12.09
C ALA A 98 20.49 -4.78 -13.54
N LYS A 99 21.30 -3.75 -13.80
CA LYS A 99 22.03 -3.61 -15.08
C LYS A 99 23.19 -4.58 -15.16
#